data_AF-A0A2E3C6F9-F1
#
_entry.id   AF-A0A2E3C6F9-F1
#
_cell.length_a   1.000
_cell.length_b   1.000
_cell.length_c   1.000
_cell.angle_alpha   90.00
_cell.angle_beta   90.00
_cell.angle_gamma   90.00
#
_symmetry.space_group_name_H-M   'P 1'
#
loop_
_entity.id
_entity.type
_entity.pdbx_description
1 polymer ?
#
loop_
_entity_poly.entity_id
_entity_poly.type
_entity_poly.pdbx_seq_one_letter_code
_entity_poly.pdbx_strand_id
1 'polypeptide(L)'
;MDGDVSDQVYLSLFSGWGTQYYFSSIENNDGTHTITLPSNMNPDEDYTIYVESAYNDARTTMCWKYGTIDILEDDENPVLDDIINQYLNSTDERPRISMWYGKVNQHNDAGTWMTDPDGTAGAGLNSQWGDDGWGDRKLEYCQRFWPDTVEIRNSAPEEIVFYTRGNTDAYLSVKPVWLCIQDTDGDGILDPEDEDDDGDGWPDIVEDICFSDSLDPTIEPIDLNEDGICDVLQNLLNGAGGSSGDGFCTSGTINGGLSGQSEYLEVIVVEMTGTSLQYIYDIQDTTEFNELYVDIEQGEPVSGLTNADFTGYSEYYDIFVSDSSGNFDSGGSYITIQAKTNLNTQNLGVGHNIDSIGLRDSEGNVLHATEITAFTLGTGLGPLNMDGRQEAILGPADQIPTAMGNGDASITVGFCPPESNSDSDEGGFLPGFSAISGLAALGAAMLIGRRRSE
;
A
#
# COMPACT_ATOMS: atom_id res chain seq x y z
N MET A 1 -51.75 5.87 8.68
CA MET A 1 -51.91 4.72 9.59
C MET A 1 -53.34 4.25 9.44
N ASP A 2 -53.56 3.00 9.06
CA ASP A 2 -54.88 2.35 9.08
C ASP A 2 -54.78 1.12 9.99
N GLY A 3 -55.61 1.04 11.04
CA GLY A 3 -55.54 -0.02 12.05
C GLY A 3 -56.16 0.38 13.40
N ASP A 4 -56.26 -0.58 14.34
CA ASP A 4 -56.73 -0.34 15.71
C ASP A 4 -55.66 0.40 16.54
N VAL A 5 -55.86 1.71 16.75
CA VAL A 5 -54.93 2.56 17.51
C VAL A 5 -54.94 2.17 18.99
N SER A 6 -53.77 1.79 19.53
CA SER A 6 -53.60 1.46 20.95
C SER A 6 -53.73 2.70 21.83
N ASP A 7 -54.22 2.53 23.05
CA ASP A 7 -54.36 3.60 24.06
C ASP A 7 -53.02 3.99 24.69
N GLN A 8 -52.03 3.10 24.64
CA GLN A 8 -50.64 3.36 25.01
C GLN A 8 -49.69 3.00 23.85
N VAL A 9 -48.50 3.60 23.85
CA VAL A 9 -47.37 3.19 23.01
C VAL A 9 -46.17 2.84 23.88
N TYR A 10 -45.38 1.87 23.43
CA TYR A 10 -44.04 1.64 23.93
C TYR A 10 -43.06 2.38 23.03
N LEU A 11 -42.33 3.33 23.61
CA LEU A 11 -41.24 4.04 22.94
C LEU A 11 -39.93 3.38 23.33
N SER A 12 -39.02 3.21 22.39
CA SER A 12 -37.64 2.81 22.71
C SER A 12 -36.62 3.44 21.76
N LEU A 13 -35.42 3.67 22.29
CA LEU A 13 -34.22 4.12 21.58
C LEU A 13 -33.12 3.09 21.89
N PHE A 14 -32.52 2.52 20.86
CA PHE A 14 -31.45 1.53 21.00
C PHE A 14 -30.45 1.62 19.85
N SER A 15 -29.22 1.15 20.07
CA SER A 15 -28.24 0.90 19.01
C SER A 15 -28.08 -0.60 18.74
N GLY A 16 -27.24 -0.96 17.76
CA GLY A 16 -26.84 -2.35 17.49
C GLY A 16 -27.99 -3.33 17.31
N TRP A 17 -29.07 -2.92 16.63
CA TRP A 17 -30.31 -3.71 16.42
C TRP A 17 -31.02 -4.18 17.71
N GLY A 18 -30.84 -3.47 18.83
CA GLY A 18 -31.56 -3.72 20.08
C GLY A 18 -30.73 -4.45 21.15
N THR A 19 -29.42 -4.55 20.95
CA THR A 19 -28.46 -5.06 21.95
C THR A 19 -28.33 -4.13 23.16
N GLN A 20 -28.44 -2.81 22.97
CA GLN A 20 -28.34 -1.81 24.03
C GLN A 20 -29.48 -0.78 23.96
N TYR A 21 -30.32 -0.74 25.00
CA TYR A 21 -31.40 0.25 25.15
C TYR A 21 -30.89 1.49 25.89
N TYR A 22 -31.05 2.65 25.28
CA TYR A 22 -30.68 3.97 25.82
C TYR A 22 -31.90 4.70 26.41
N PHE A 23 -33.09 4.43 25.88
CA PHE A 23 -34.36 4.89 26.44
C PHE A 23 -35.42 3.82 26.21
N SER A 24 -36.32 3.62 27.17
CA SER A 24 -37.64 3.06 26.87
C SER A 24 -38.70 3.47 27.89
N SER A 25 -39.94 3.65 27.43
CA SER A 25 -41.09 4.04 28.24
C SER A 25 -42.39 3.43 27.67
N ILE A 26 -43.40 3.30 28.53
CA ILE A 26 -44.80 3.14 28.08
C ILE A 26 -45.52 4.45 28.38
N GLU A 27 -46.13 5.04 27.37
CA GLU A 27 -46.77 6.36 27.44
C GLU A 27 -48.17 6.31 26.83
N ASN A 28 -49.05 7.22 27.25
CA ASN A 28 -50.39 7.34 26.66
C ASN A 28 -50.28 7.82 25.22
N ASN A 29 -50.97 7.17 24.29
CA ASN A 29 -50.92 7.51 22.87
C ASN A 29 -51.72 8.79 22.57
N ASP A 30 -51.10 9.97 22.78
CA ASP A 30 -51.66 11.27 22.43
C ASP A 30 -51.31 11.74 21.01
N GLY A 31 -50.48 10.95 20.31
CA GLY A 31 -50.04 11.18 18.94
C GLY A 31 -48.77 12.02 18.79
N THR A 32 -48.18 12.59 19.86
CA THR A 32 -46.91 13.35 19.78
C THR A 32 -46.06 13.18 21.03
N HIS A 33 -44.95 12.45 20.91
CA HIS A 33 -44.03 12.20 22.02
C HIS A 33 -42.69 12.93 21.88
N THR A 34 -42.06 13.23 23.01
CA THR A 34 -40.73 13.85 23.09
C THR A 34 -39.81 12.98 23.94
N ILE A 35 -38.72 12.52 23.34
CA ILE A 35 -37.66 11.76 24.03
C ILE A 35 -36.47 12.70 24.25
N THR A 36 -35.99 12.80 25.49
CA THR A 36 -34.70 13.46 25.79
C THR A 36 -33.58 12.45 25.63
N LEU A 37 -32.64 12.73 24.73
CA LEU A 37 -31.50 11.85 24.46
C LEU A 37 -30.51 11.84 25.64
N PRO A 38 -29.95 10.67 26.04
CA PRO A 38 -28.87 10.61 27.02
C PRO A 38 -27.60 11.33 26.54
N SER A 39 -26.90 12.01 27.46
CA SER A 39 -25.68 12.78 27.14
C SER A 39 -24.41 11.94 27.00
N ASN A 40 -24.54 10.62 26.83
CA ASN A 40 -23.44 9.66 26.76
C ASN A 40 -23.64 8.64 25.62
N MET A 41 -24.41 9.04 24.61
CA MET A 41 -24.54 8.29 23.36
C MET A 41 -23.21 8.36 22.60
N ASN A 42 -22.79 7.23 22.04
CA ASN A 42 -21.64 7.14 21.16
C ASN A 42 -22.01 7.66 19.76
N PRO A 43 -21.31 8.63 19.16
CA PRO A 43 -21.57 9.13 17.79
C PRO A 43 -21.34 8.06 16.69
N ASP A 44 -20.42 7.13 16.91
CA ASP A 44 -20.10 6.06 15.95
C ASP A 44 -21.17 4.95 15.88
N GLU A 45 -22.21 5.01 16.71
CA GLU A 45 -23.29 4.03 16.74
C GLU A 45 -24.54 4.55 16.02
N ASP A 46 -25.14 3.73 15.16
CA ASP A 46 -26.47 4.01 14.61
C ASP A 46 -27.56 3.76 15.66
N TYR A 47 -28.44 4.75 15.87
CA TYR A 47 -29.57 4.61 16.79
C TYR A 47 -30.88 4.46 16.04
N THR A 48 -31.73 3.54 16.50
CA THR A 48 -33.10 3.42 16.03
C THR A 48 -34.09 3.74 17.14
N ILE A 49 -35.07 4.58 16.81
CA ILE A 49 -36.26 4.84 17.62
C ILE A 49 -37.39 3.93 17.12
N TYR A 50 -38.03 3.20 18.02
CA TYR A 50 -39.24 2.43 17.76
C TYR A 50 -40.43 3.00 18.53
N VAL A 51 -41.59 2.97 17.88
CA VAL A 51 -42.92 3.20 18.45
C VAL A 51 -43.73 1.93 18.22
N GLU A 52 -43.99 1.18 19.28
CA GLU A 52 -44.79 -0.04 19.27
C GLU A 52 -46.09 0.16 20.05
N SER A 53 -47.13 -0.66 19.82
CA SER A 53 -48.33 -0.59 20.67
C SER A 53 -48.03 -1.11 22.08
N ALA A 54 -48.70 -0.53 23.07
CA ALA A 54 -48.78 -1.04 24.43
C ALA A 54 -50.25 -1.05 24.89
N TYR A 55 -50.57 -1.94 25.83
CA TYR A 55 -51.89 -2.02 26.46
C TYR A 55 -51.74 -2.42 27.93
N ASN A 56 -52.45 -1.76 28.84
CA ASN A 56 -52.42 -2.05 30.29
C ASN A 56 -51.00 -2.14 30.87
N ASP A 57 -50.15 -1.16 30.55
CA ASP A 57 -48.74 -1.06 30.97
C ASP A 57 -47.86 -2.24 30.51
N ALA A 58 -48.27 -2.94 29.44
CA ALA A 58 -47.48 -4.00 28.80
C ALA A 58 -47.18 -3.68 27.33
N ARG A 59 -45.90 -3.74 26.96
CA ARG A 59 -45.40 -3.67 25.58
C ARG A 59 -45.97 -4.81 24.72
N THR A 60 -46.27 -4.52 23.47
CA THR A 60 -46.46 -5.52 22.40
C THR A 60 -45.30 -5.45 21.40
N THR A 61 -45.19 -6.43 20.50
CA THR A 61 -44.17 -6.45 19.42
C THR A 61 -44.69 -5.93 18.07
N MET A 62 -45.81 -5.20 18.06
CA MET A 62 -46.36 -4.61 16.84
C MET A 62 -45.80 -3.20 16.69
N CYS A 63 -44.85 -3.04 15.77
CA CYS A 63 -44.23 -1.76 15.43
C CYS A 63 -45.18 -0.92 14.57
N TRP A 64 -45.48 0.30 15.04
CA TRP A 64 -46.30 1.30 14.35
C TRP A 64 -45.47 2.22 13.46
N LYS A 65 -44.29 2.57 13.95
CA LYS A 65 -43.31 3.39 13.26
C LYS A 65 -41.94 3.15 13.88
N TYR A 66 -40.91 3.15 13.06
CA TYR A 66 -39.54 3.33 13.51
C TYR A 66 -38.85 4.39 12.65
N GLY A 67 -37.66 4.80 13.07
CA GLY A 67 -36.78 5.68 12.31
C GLY A 67 -35.43 5.76 12.99
N THR A 68 -34.39 6.02 12.22
CA THR A 68 -33.03 6.20 12.73
C THR A 68 -32.81 7.65 13.15
N ILE A 69 -31.95 7.83 14.15
CA ILE A 69 -31.30 9.10 14.45
C ILE A 69 -29.81 8.85 14.52
N ASP A 70 -29.06 9.91 14.26
CA ASP A 70 -27.61 9.94 14.34
C ASP A 70 -27.21 11.00 15.36
N ILE A 71 -26.13 10.76 16.09
CA ILE A 71 -25.64 11.63 17.16
C ILE A 71 -24.33 12.23 16.70
N LEU A 72 -24.33 13.53 16.46
CA LEU A 72 -23.11 14.26 16.12
C LEU A 72 -22.30 14.53 17.40
N GLU A 73 -20.97 14.58 17.29
CA GLU A 73 -20.13 15.07 18.39
C GLU A 73 -20.35 16.58 18.63
N ASP A 74 -20.15 17.04 19.88
CA ASP A 74 -20.28 18.46 20.25
C ASP A 74 -19.33 19.39 19.45
N ASP A 75 -18.24 18.83 18.88
CA ASP A 75 -17.24 19.53 18.07
C ASP A 75 -17.15 18.99 16.61
N GLU A 76 -18.16 18.27 16.13
CA GLU A 76 -18.20 17.71 14.76
C GLU A 76 -18.39 18.80 13.70
N ASN A 77 -17.28 19.46 13.36
CA ASN A 77 -17.21 20.49 12.34
C ASN A 77 -16.83 19.87 10.99
N PRO A 78 -17.14 20.53 9.85
CA PRO A 78 -16.69 20.06 8.56
C PRO A 78 -15.17 19.88 8.52
N VAL A 79 -14.70 18.73 8.04
CA VAL A 79 -13.27 18.44 7.93
C VAL A 79 -12.64 19.36 6.89
N LEU A 80 -11.41 19.82 7.15
CA LEU A 80 -10.65 20.65 6.20
C LEU A 80 -10.16 19.79 5.01
N ASP A 81 -10.14 20.37 3.81
CA ASP A 81 -9.71 19.71 2.57
C ASP A 81 -8.35 19.00 2.71
N ASP A 82 -7.40 19.61 3.41
CA ASP A 82 -6.05 19.07 3.68
C ASP A 82 -6.07 17.75 4.48
N ILE A 83 -7.13 17.52 5.27
CA ILE A 83 -7.32 16.30 6.08
C ILE A 83 -8.07 15.25 5.27
N ILE A 84 -9.07 15.64 4.46
CA ILE A 84 -9.91 14.72 3.66
C ILE A 84 -9.04 13.76 2.85
N ASN A 85 -8.03 14.28 2.14
CA ASN A 85 -7.14 13.49 1.28
C ASN A 85 -6.37 12.37 2.00
N GLN A 86 -6.26 12.41 3.34
CA GLN A 86 -5.63 11.34 4.13
C GLN A 86 -6.58 10.12 4.35
N TYR A 87 -7.89 10.31 4.23
CA TYR A 87 -8.92 9.30 4.54
C TYR A 87 -9.71 8.84 3.31
N LEU A 88 -9.41 9.37 2.12
CA LEU A 88 -10.00 8.86 0.86
C LEU A 88 -9.37 7.51 0.46
N ASN A 89 -8.06 7.32 0.66
CA ASN A 89 -7.35 6.15 0.15
C ASN A 89 -7.34 5.01 1.17
N SER A 90 -7.97 3.89 0.82
CA SER A 90 -7.78 2.58 1.46
C SER A 90 -6.88 1.71 0.58
N THR A 91 -6.21 0.72 1.18
CA THR A 91 -5.49 -0.34 0.46
C THR A 91 -6.36 -1.57 0.21
N ASP A 92 -7.64 -1.50 0.58
CA ASP A 92 -8.63 -2.53 0.31
C ASP A 92 -9.47 -2.03 -0.87
N GLU A 93 -9.37 -2.71 -2.01
CA GLU A 93 -10.02 -2.35 -3.27
C GLU A 93 -11.35 -3.08 -3.49
N ARG A 94 -11.73 -3.98 -2.56
CA ARG A 94 -12.88 -4.86 -2.75
C ARG A 94 -14.18 -4.07 -2.88
N PRO A 95 -15.06 -4.40 -3.86
CA PRO A 95 -16.38 -3.82 -4.05
C PRO A 95 -17.16 -3.69 -2.74
N ARG A 96 -17.39 -2.46 -2.29
CA ARG A 96 -18.10 -2.19 -1.03
C ARG A 96 -18.67 -0.79 -0.93
N ILE A 97 -19.65 -0.65 -0.05
CA ILE A 97 -20.42 0.58 0.18
C ILE A 97 -20.51 0.89 1.67
N SER A 98 -20.66 2.16 1.98
CA SER A 98 -21.04 2.63 3.32
C SER A 98 -22.13 3.68 3.24
N MET A 99 -22.96 3.75 4.27
CA MET A 99 -24.16 4.56 4.30
C MET A 99 -24.29 5.25 5.66
N TRP A 100 -24.57 6.55 5.66
CA TRP A 100 -24.79 7.32 6.89
C TRP A 100 -26.06 8.16 6.77
N TYR A 101 -26.95 8.02 7.75
CA TYR A 101 -28.27 8.64 7.73
C TYR A 101 -28.18 10.18 7.85
N GLY A 102 -28.53 10.87 6.77
CA GLY A 102 -28.47 12.33 6.67
C GLY A 102 -27.26 12.86 5.90
N LYS A 103 -26.34 11.97 5.50
CA LYS A 103 -25.26 12.23 4.56
C LYS A 103 -25.51 11.50 3.22
N VAL A 104 -24.67 11.80 2.23
CA VAL A 104 -24.59 11.11 0.94
C VAL A 104 -23.82 9.81 1.13
N ASN A 105 -24.33 8.70 0.59
CA ASN A 105 -23.69 7.38 0.66
C ASN A 105 -22.32 7.36 -0.06
N GLN A 106 -21.45 6.44 0.35
CA GLN A 106 -20.11 6.25 -0.20
C GLN A 106 -19.99 4.85 -0.82
N HIS A 107 -19.11 4.72 -1.81
CA HIS A 107 -18.69 3.47 -2.45
C HIS A 107 -17.17 3.45 -2.55
N ASN A 108 -16.54 2.27 -2.55
CA ASN A 108 -15.13 2.16 -2.89
C ASN A 108 -14.96 2.17 -4.42
N ASP A 109 -13.86 2.72 -4.92
CA ASP A 109 -13.49 2.76 -6.34
C ASP A 109 -11.95 2.63 -6.40
N ALA A 110 -11.45 1.46 -6.80
CA ALA A 110 -10.02 1.11 -6.80
C ALA A 110 -9.29 1.56 -5.51
N GLY A 111 -9.78 1.10 -4.35
CA GLY A 111 -9.23 1.46 -3.04
C GLY A 111 -9.69 2.80 -2.49
N THR A 112 -10.21 3.71 -3.32
CA THR A 112 -10.61 5.07 -2.89
C THR A 112 -12.08 5.13 -2.45
N TRP A 113 -12.38 5.71 -1.28
CA TRP A 113 -13.76 6.00 -0.87
C TRP A 113 -14.31 7.22 -1.62
N MET A 114 -15.37 6.99 -2.40
CA MET A 114 -15.99 7.94 -3.31
C MET A 114 -17.44 8.24 -2.91
N THR A 115 -17.80 9.52 -2.87
CA THR A 115 -19.18 9.97 -2.60
C THR A 115 -20.09 9.75 -3.80
N ASP A 116 -21.38 9.47 -3.59
CA ASP A 116 -22.31 9.31 -4.72
C ASP A 116 -22.30 10.59 -5.60
N PRO A 117 -22.01 10.46 -6.92
CA PRO A 117 -21.97 11.60 -7.83
C PRO A 117 -23.29 12.38 -7.93
N ASP A 118 -24.43 11.78 -7.57
CA ASP A 118 -25.71 12.49 -7.53
C ASP A 118 -25.85 13.45 -6.33
N GLY A 119 -25.04 13.25 -5.28
CA GLY A 119 -25.02 14.10 -4.08
C GLY A 119 -26.30 14.03 -3.24
N THR A 120 -27.13 13.01 -3.42
CA THR A 120 -28.48 12.91 -2.84
C THR A 120 -28.85 11.54 -2.31
N ALA A 121 -28.30 10.45 -2.87
CA ALA A 121 -28.48 9.09 -2.40
C ALA A 121 -27.98 8.93 -0.96
N GLY A 122 -28.85 8.50 -0.04
CA GLY A 122 -28.51 8.39 1.38
C GLY A 122 -29.11 7.17 2.08
N ALA A 123 -28.75 6.98 3.35
CA ALA A 123 -29.06 5.78 4.13
C ALA A 123 -30.52 5.63 4.60
N GLY A 124 -31.41 6.57 4.26
CA GLY A 124 -32.83 6.49 4.61
C GLY A 124 -33.57 5.44 3.79
N LEU A 125 -34.73 5.01 4.26
CA LEU A 125 -35.55 4.01 3.57
C LEU A 125 -36.18 4.60 2.30
N ASN A 126 -36.40 3.79 1.25
CA ASN A 126 -37.18 4.22 0.08
C ASN A 126 -38.59 4.71 0.51
N SER A 127 -39.21 4.04 1.47
CA SER A 127 -40.50 4.49 2.06
C SER A 127 -40.47 5.88 2.73
N GLN A 128 -39.28 6.41 3.03
CA GLN A 128 -39.08 7.73 3.63
C GLN A 128 -38.65 8.78 2.59
N TRP A 129 -37.69 8.44 1.72
CA TRP A 129 -37.00 9.40 0.83
C TRP A 129 -37.24 9.15 -0.67
N GLY A 130 -37.97 8.10 -1.03
CA GLY A 130 -38.21 7.71 -2.42
C GLY A 130 -36.94 7.20 -3.09
N ASP A 131 -36.66 7.67 -4.29
CA ASP A 131 -35.51 7.24 -5.10
C ASP A 131 -34.15 7.59 -4.45
N ASP A 132 -34.09 8.66 -3.64
CA ASP A 132 -32.91 9.06 -2.83
C ASP A 132 -32.65 8.10 -1.63
N GLY A 133 -33.59 7.19 -1.30
CA GLY A 133 -33.54 6.32 -0.13
C GLY A 133 -33.05 4.89 -0.43
N TRP A 134 -31.85 4.55 0.07
CA TRP A 134 -31.16 3.28 -0.20
C TRP A 134 -30.95 2.38 1.02
N GLY A 135 -31.34 2.81 2.22
CA GLY A 135 -31.09 2.08 3.47
C GLY A 135 -31.67 0.65 3.51
N ASP A 136 -32.79 0.42 2.83
CA ASP A 136 -33.44 -0.89 2.63
C ASP A 136 -33.16 -1.54 1.27
N ARG A 137 -32.32 -0.92 0.42
CA ARG A 137 -32.03 -1.30 -0.97
C ARG A 137 -30.53 -1.45 -1.24
N LYS A 138 -29.76 -1.86 -0.23
CA LYS A 138 -28.29 -1.94 -0.28
C LYS A 138 -27.74 -2.76 -1.45
N LEU A 139 -28.35 -3.91 -1.76
CA LEU A 139 -27.97 -4.73 -2.92
C LEU A 139 -28.18 -3.97 -4.25
N GLU A 140 -29.34 -3.33 -4.41
CA GLU A 140 -29.64 -2.51 -5.60
C GLU A 140 -28.74 -1.26 -5.69
N TYR A 141 -28.23 -0.77 -4.55
CA TYR A 141 -27.24 0.31 -4.50
C TYR A 141 -25.85 -0.19 -4.94
N CYS A 142 -25.39 -1.36 -4.47
CA CYS A 142 -24.17 -2.01 -5.01
C CYS A 142 -24.24 -2.17 -6.53
N GLN A 143 -25.38 -2.67 -7.04
CA GLN A 143 -25.64 -2.90 -8.47
C GLN A 143 -25.64 -1.62 -9.34
N ARG A 144 -25.54 -0.42 -8.76
CA ARG A 144 -25.29 0.82 -9.52
C ARG A 144 -23.83 0.98 -9.96
N PHE A 145 -22.91 0.38 -9.20
CA PHE A 145 -21.46 0.49 -9.39
C PHE A 145 -20.88 -0.83 -9.90
N TRP A 146 -21.35 -1.96 -9.35
CA TRP A 146 -20.98 -3.32 -9.73
C TRP A 146 -22.24 -4.11 -10.13
N PRO A 147 -22.69 -4.04 -11.40
CA PRO A 147 -23.99 -4.54 -11.84
C PRO A 147 -24.26 -6.02 -11.49
N ASP A 148 -23.20 -6.82 -11.48
CA ASP A 148 -23.24 -8.27 -11.30
C ASP A 148 -23.14 -8.68 -9.81
N THR A 149 -23.24 -7.71 -8.88
CA THR A 149 -23.41 -8.01 -7.45
C THR A 149 -24.66 -8.86 -7.21
N VAL A 150 -24.50 -10.05 -6.64
CA VAL A 150 -25.59 -10.98 -6.32
C VAL A 150 -26.01 -10.92 -4.84
N GLU A 151 -25.09 -10.62 -3.91
CA GLU A 151 -25.43 -10.44 -2.50
C GLU A 151 -24.60 -9.36 -1.78
N ILE A 152 -24.92 -9.11 -0.50
CA ILE A 152 -24.17 -8.20 0.37
C ILE A 152 -23.74 -8.88 1.65
N ARG A 153 -22.52 -8.59 2.12
CA ARG A 153 -21.98 -9.09 3.39
C ARG A 153 -21.55 -7.95 4.29
N ASN A 154 -21.72 -8.08 5.60
CA ASN A 154 -21.23 -7.07 6.54
C ASN A 154 -19.71 -7.20 6.70
N SER A 155 -18.98 -6.09 6.58
CA SER A 155 -17.56 -5.99 6.94
C SER A 155 -17.41 -5.38 8.35
N ALA A 156 -16.16 -5.21 8.80
CA ALA A 156 -15.86 -4.32 9.90
C ALA A 156 -16.21 -2.85 9.53
N PRO A 157 -16.65 -2.02 10.49
CA PRO A 157 -16.77 -0.58 10.26
C PRO A 157 -15.42 0.06 9.88
N GLU A 158 -15.45 1.01 8.96
CA GLU A 158 -14.29 1.81 8.53
C GLU A 158 -14.51 3.28 8.92
N GLU A 159 -13.41 4.03 9.12
CA GLU A 159 -13.42 5.49 9.30
C GLU A 159 -13.46 6.16 7.93
N ILE A 160 -14.58 6.81 7.58
CA ILE A 160 -14.87 7.27 6.21
C ILE A 160 -15.30 8.73 6.21
N VAL A 161 -14.93 9.48 5.17
CA VAL A 161 -15.45 10.84 4.91
C VAL A 161 -16.79 10.74 4.18
N PHE A 162 -17.81 11.39 4.73
CA PHE A 162 -19.15 11.51 4.13
C PHE A 162 -19.54 12.98 3.95
N TYR A 163 -20.37 13.25 2.96
CA TYR A 163 -20.75 14.61 2.61
C TYR A 163 -22.23 14.93 2.91
N THR A 164 -22.53 16.19 3.20
CA THR A 164 -23.90 16.71 3.19
C THR A 164 -24.48 16.75 1.77
N ARG A 165 -25.81 16.81 1.68
CA ARG A 165 -26.55 16.78 0.40
C ARG A 165 -26.08 17.88 -0.57
N GLY A 166 -25.67 17.47 -1.76
CA GLY A 166 -25.01 18.30 -2.76
C GLY A 166 -23.48 18.19 -2.74
N ASN A 167 -22.93 17.27 -1.96
CA ASN A 167 -21.50 17.06 -1.74
C ASN A 167 -20.77 18.34 -1.25
N THR A 168 -21.36 19.08 -0.30
CA THR A 168 -20.89 20.43 0.10
C THR A 168 -20.01 20.48 1.34
N ASP A 169 -20.35 19.74 2.40
CA ASP A 169 -19.66 19.78 3.69
C ASP A 169 -19.27 18.36 4.09
N ALA A 170 -17.98 18.12 4.30
CA ALA A 170 -17.41 16.82 4.61
C ALA A 170 -17.37 16.53 6.12
N TYR A 171 -17.61 15.29 6.52
CA TYR A 171 -17.63 14.84 7.92
C TYR A 171 -16.95 13.46 8.01
N LEU A 172 -16.07 13.26 8.99
CA LEU A 172 -15.35 11.99 9.22
C LEU A 172 -16.01 11.23 10.38
N SER A 173 -16.34 9.96 10.20
CA SER A 173 -16.88 9.10 11.28
C SER A 173 -16.67 7.62 10.95
N VAL A 174 -16.65 6.76 11.97
CA VAL A 174 -16.62 5.31 11.81
C VAL A 174 -18.03 4.79 11.53
N LYS A 175 -18.28 4.22 10.35
CA LYS A 175 -19.61 3.73 9.94
C LYS A 175 -19.57 2.30 9.36
N PRO A 176 -20.70 1.56 9.42
CA PRO A 176 -20.72 0.18 8.94
C PRO A 176 -20.48 0.07 7.43
N VAL A 177 -19.81 -1.01 7.03
CA VAL A 177 -19.46 -1.27 5.62
C VAL A 177 -20.13 -2.56 5.15
N TRP A 178 -20.63 -2.55 3.92
CA TRP A 178 -21.21 -3.71 3.25
C TRP A 178 -20.40 -4.02 2.00
N LEU A 179 -19.80 -5.22 1.97
CA LEU A 179 -19.19 -5.78 0.76
C LEU A 179 -20.30 -6.09 -0.24
N CYS A 180 -20.07 -5.75 -1.50
CA CYS A 180 -20.86 -6.10 -2.66
C CYS A 180 -20.23 -7.37 -3.25
N ILE A 181 -20.92 -8.52 -3.15
CA ILE A 181 -20.37 -9.81 -3.58
C ILE A 181 -20.89 -10.15 -4.96
N GLN A 182 -19.98 -10.49 -5.87
CA GLN A 182 -20.22 -10.86 -7.25
C GLN A 182 -20.25 -12.39 -7.44
N ASP A 183 -20.53 -12.81 -8.67
CA ASP A 183 -20.61 -14.16 -9.23
C ASP A 183 -20.24 -13.95 -10.70
N THR A 184 -18.95 -13.72 -10.95
CA THR A 184 -18.47 -13.03 -12.16
C THR A 184 -18.57 -13.89 -13.43
N ASP A 185 -18.27 -15.20 -13.37
CA ASP A 185 -18.51 -16.15 -14.47
C ASP A 185 -19.99 -16.65 -14.56
N GLY A 186 -20.73 -16.63 -13.44
CA GLY A 186 -22.11 -17.08 -13.33
C GLY A 186 -22.31 -18.59 -13.05
N ASP A 187 -21.28 -19.30 -12.58
CA ASP A 187 -21.29 -20.70 -12.13
C ASP A 187 -22.26 -20.93 -10.94
N GLY A 188 -22.35 -19.94 -10.04
CA GLY A 188 -23.14 -19.98 -8.81
C GLY A 188 -22.36 -20.35 -7.54
N ILE A 189 -21.03 -20.44 -7.63
CA ILE A 189 -20.10 -20.04 -6.58
C ILE A 189 -20.08 -18.49 -6.54
N LEU A 190 -19.37 -17.88 -5.60
CA LEU A 190 -19.29 -16.42 -5.42
C LEU A 190 -17.82 -16.06 -5.35
N ASP A 191 -17.39 -14.95 -5.95
CA ASP A 191 -15.97 -14.63 -6.13
C ASP A 191 -15.09 -14.87 -4.86
N PRO A 192 -15.48 -14.46 -3.63
CA PRO A 192 -14.67 -14.72 -2.41
C PRO A 192 -14.57 -16.20 -1.97
N GLU A 193 -15.26 -17.09 -2.66
CA GLU A 193 -15.32 -18.54 -2.48
C GLU A 193 -14.96 -19.34 -3.75
N ASP A 194 -14.70 -18.67 -4.88
CA ASP A 194 -14.20 -19.32 -6.09
C ASP A 194 -12.66 -19.50 -6.04
N GLU A 195 -12.13 -20.20 -7.04
CA GLU A 195 -10.71 -20.27 -7.32
C GLU A 195 -10.39 -19.81 -8.77
N ASP A 196 -11.40 -19.43 -9.58
CA ASP A 196 -11.36 -19.08 -11.03
C ASP A 196 -12.57 -18.14 -11.32
N ASP A 197 -12.50 -16.90 -10.83
CA ASP A 197 -13.60 -15.91 -10.73
C ASP A 197 -14.29 -15.58 -12.07
N ASP A 198 -13.58 -15.68 -13.20
CA ASP A 198 -14.10 -15.35 -14.54
C ASP A 198 -14.33 -16.55 -15.48
N GLY A 199 -13.86 -17.74 -15.08
CA GLY A 199 -14.08 -19.01 -15.76
C GLY A 199 -13.27 -19.21 -17.04
N ASP A 200 -12.18 -18.46 -17.27
CA ASP A 200 -11.28 -18.67 -18.41
C ASP A 200 -10.47 -19.99 -18.30
N GLY A 201 -10.28 -20.50 -17.08
CA GLY A 201 -9.53 -21.72 -16.75
C GLY A 201 -8.20 -21.50 -16.04
N TRP A 202 -7.83 -20.25 -15.72
CA TRP A 202 -6.69 -19.87 -14.89
C TRP A 202 -7.15 -19.48 -13.48
N PRO A 203 -6.56 -20.04 -12.41
CA PRO A 203 -6.98 -19.67 -11.07
C PRO A 203 -6.56 -18.24 -10.68
N ASP A 204 -7.37 -17.48 -9.93
CA ASP A 204 -7.11 -16.06 -9.58
C ASP A 204 -5.74 -15.84 -8.94
N ILE A 205 -5.30 -16.79 -8.10
CA ILE A 205 -3.98 -16.75 -7.45
C ILE A 205 -2.82 -16.96 -8.43
N VAL A 206 -3.06 -17.61 -9.57
CA VAL A 206 -2.11 -17.67 -10.68
C VAL A 206 -2.16 -16.35 -11.44
N GLU A 207 -3.33 -15.81 -11.70
CA GLU A 207 -3.54 -14.56 -12.43
C GLU A 207 -2.91 -13.33 -11.77
N ASP A 208 -3.09 -13.14 -10.46
CA ASP A 208 -2.43 -12.12 -9.63
C ASP A 208 -0.89 -12.22 -9.72
N ILE A 209 -0.35 -13.45 -9.85
CA ILE A 209 1.09 -13.69 -10.06
C ILE A 209 1.51 -13.43 -11.52
N CYS A 210 0.63 -13.68 -12.49
CA CYS A 210 0.91 -13.62 -13.92
C CYS A 210 0.60 -12.25 -14.55
N PHE A 211 0.06 -11.31 -13.79
CA PHE A 211 -0.37 -9.97 -14.21
C PHE A 211 -1.50 -9.98 -15.26
N SER A 212 -2.43 -10.92 -15.14
CA SER A 212 -3.75 -10.88 -15.79
C SER A 212 -4.80 -10.26 -14.86
N ASP A 213 -6.08 -10.34 -15.23
CA ASP A 213 -7.20 -9.73 -14.51
C ASP A 213 -8.26 -10.81 -14.28
N SER A 214 -8.38 -11.31 -13.03
CA SER A 214 -9.25 -12.45 -12.70
C SER A 214 -10.75 -12.13 -12.77
N LEU A 215 -11.13 -10.98 -13.29
CA LEU A 215 -12.50 -10.57 -13.53
C LEU A 215 -12.79 -10.28 -15.02
N ASP A 216 -11.84 -10.53 -15.94
CA ASP A 216 -12.01 -10.36 -17.39
C ASP A 216 -11.41 -11.55 -18.18
N PRO A 217 -12.24 -12.50 -18.68
CA PRO A 217 -11.83 -13.76 -19.31
C PRO A 217 -11.32 -13.54 -20.74
N THR A 218 -10.84 -12.34 -21.04
CA THR A 218 -10.15 -11.96 -22.27
C THR A 218 -8.72 -11.48 -22.01
N ILE A 219 -8.28 -11.46 -20.74
CA ILE A 219 -6.98 -10.96 -20.26
C ILE A 219 -6.06 -12.12 -19.80
N GLU A 220 -6.36 -13.36 -20.23
CA GLU A 220 -5.61 -14.62 -19.99
C GLU A 220 -4.07 -14.44 -19.76
N PRO A 221 -3.48 -15.10 -18.75
CA PRO A 221 -2.04 -15.23 -18.56
C PRO A 221 -1.26 -15.64 -19.82
N ILE A 222 -0.08 -15.04 -20.00
CA ILE A 222 0.83 -15.40 -21.10
C ILE A 222 1.46 -16.78 -20.82
N ASP A 223 0.98 -17.81 -21.52
CA ASP A 223 1.62 -19.13 -21.64
C ASP A 223 2.04 -19.37 -23.11
N LEU A 224 3.31 -19.10 -23.42
CA LEU A 224 3.85 -19.27 -24.78
C LEU A 224 4.02 -20.74 -25.22
N ASN A 225 3.85 -21.71 -24.32
CA ASN A 225 4.16 -23.11 -24.58
C ASN A 225 2.97 -24.09 -24.40
N GLU A 226 1.82 -23.58 -23.92
CA GLU A 226 0.55 -24.28 -23.69
C GLU A 226 0.69 -25.46 -22.70
N ASP A 227 1.49 -25.31 -21.62
CA ASP A 227 1.63 -26.31 -20.55
C ASP A 227 0.76 -26.07 -19.29
N GLY A 228 0.05 -24.94 -19.23
CA GLY A 228 -0.82 -24.58 -18.11
C GLY A 228 -0.08 -23.93 -16.94
N ILE A 229 1.09 -23.36 -17.19
CA ILE A 229 1.83 -22.49 -16.26
C ILE A 229 2.26 -21.25 -17.05
N CYS A 230 1.78 -20.07 -16.66
CA CYS A 230 2.18 -18.84 -17.32
C CYS A 230 3.71 -18.62 -17.24
N ASP A 231 4.27 -17.91 -18.20
CA ASP A 231 5.72 -17.70 -18.31
C ASP A 231 6.31 -17.03 -17.06
N VAL A 232 5.56 -16.13 -16.40
CA VAL A 232 5.95 -15.46 -15.13
C VAL A 232 6.13 -16.49 -14.00
N LEU A 233 5.09 -17.31 -13.74
CA LEU A 233 5.15 -18.36 -12.72
C LEU A 233 6.16 -19.45 -13.08
N GLN A 234 6.36 -19.75 -14.36
CA GLN A 234 7.40 -20.67 -14.82
C GLN A 234 8.80 -20.12 -14.52
N ASN A 235 9.04 -18.81 -14.69
CA ASN A 235 10.29 -18.16 -14.30
C ASN A 235 10.49 -18.19 -12.78
N LEU A 236 9.47 -17.85 -11.99
CA LEU A 236 9.49 -17.90 -10.52
C LEU A 236 9.80 -19.31 -9.97
N LEU A 237 9.15 -20.36 -10.50
CA LEU A 237 9.37 -21.74 -10.06
C LEU A 237 10.77 -22.28 -10.40
N ASN A 238 11.40 -21.77 -11.46
CA ASN A 238 12.79 -22.04 -11.79
C ASN A 238 13.78 -21.28 -10.86
N GLY A 239 13.31 -20.30 -10.08
CA GLY A 239 14.10 -19.43 -9.19
C GLY A 239 14.68 -20.08 -7.92
N ALA A 240 14.41 -21.36 -7.63
CA ALA A 240 14.98 -22.07 -6.47
C ALA A 240 16.50 -22.36 -6.56
N GLY A 241 17.18 -21.86 -7.61
CA GLY A 241 18.62 -21.89 -7.76
C GLY A 241 19.09 -20.78 -8.68
N GLY A 242 19.38 -19.61 -8.11
CA GLY A 242 19.93 -18.46 -8.83
C GLY A 242 21.17 -18.82 -9.65
N SER A 243 20.96 -18.96 -10.96
CA SER A 243 21.96 -18.91 -12.00
C SER A 243 21.50 -17.84 -12.96
N SER A 244 22.31 -16.83 -13.17
CA SER A 244 22.19 -15.95 -14.32
C SER A 244 21.99 -16.81 -15.55
N GLY A 245 20.87 -16.63 -16.26
CA GLY A 245 20.75 -17.17 -17.61
C GLY A 245 21.80 -16.48 -18.49
N ASP A 246 22.37 -17.20 -19.45
CA ASP A 246 23.47 -16.78 -20.35
C ASP A 246 23.16 -15.53 -21.23
N GLY A 247 22.06 -14.82 -20.96
CA GLY A 247 21.59 -13.62 -21.66
C GLY A 247 21.66 -12.31 -20.86
N PHE A 248 21.47 -12.30 -19.53
CA PHE A 248 21.32 -11.03 -18.78
C PHE A 248 22.68 -10.37 -18.48
N CYS A 249 23.57 -11.06 -17.75
CA CYS A 249 24.93 -10.61 -17.51
C CYS A 249 25.88 -11.27 -18.50
N THR A 250 26.69 -10.50 -19.22
CA THR A 250 27.79 -11.01 -20.04
C THR A 250 29.07 -10.22 -19.75
N SER A 251 30.16 -10.92 -19.43
CA SER A 251 31.49 -10.30 -19.18
C SER A 251 31.52 -9.18 -18.12
N GLY A 252 30.62 -9.20 -17.13
CA GLY A 252 30.51 -8.15 -16.09
C GLY A 252 29.66 -6.94 -16.47
N THR A 253 28.85 -7.03 -17.54
CA THR A 253 27.92 -5.98 -17.98
C THR A 253 26.53 -6.55 -18.29
N ILE A 254 25.50 -5.73 -18.11
CA ILE A 254 24.12 -6.05 -18.53
C ILE A 254 24.06 -5.99 -20.06
N ASN A 255 23.61 -7.08 -20.68
CA ASN A 255 23.62 -7.27 -22.13
C ASN A 255 22.65 -6.32 -22.85
N GLY A 256 23.18 -5.29 -23.50
CA GLY A 256 22.39 -4.25 -24.18
C GLY A 256 22.22 -2.96 -23.38
N GLY A 257 22.76 -2.88 -22.16
CA GLY A 257 22.58 -1.75 -21.24
C GLY A 257 21.36 -1.93 -20.33
N LEU A 258 21.13 -0.97 -19.43
CA LEU A 258 19.93 -0.95 -18.59
C LEU A 258 18.67 -0.56 -19.37
N SER A 259 18.81 0.36 -20.33
CA SER A 259 17.71 0.84 -21.18
C SER A 259 17.14 -0.24 -22.10
N GLY A 260 15.83 -0.46 -22.06
CA GLY A 260 15.14 -1.37 -22.99
C GLY A 260 15.28 -2.86 -22.66
N GLN A 261 15.67 -3.21 -21.43
CA GLN A 261 15.49 -4.56 -20.89
C GLN A 261 14.02 -4.79 -20.52
N SER A 262 13.55 -6.04 -20.55
CA SER A 262 12.24 -6.42 -20.01
C SER A 262 12.32 -6.85 -18.54
N GLU A 263 13.51 -7.25 -18.10
CA GLU A 263 13.75 -7.97 -16.86
C GLU A 263 13.80 -7.07 -15.61
N TYR A 264 14.15 -5.80 -15.77
CA TYR A 264 14.12 -4.81 -14.68
C TYR A 264 13.51 -3.51 -15.18
N LEU A 265 12.57 -2.99 -14.41
CA LEU A 265 11.74 -1.85 -14.77
C LEU A 265 12.16 -0.57 -14.02
N GLU A 266 12.70 -0.70 -12.80
CA GLU A 266 12.95 0.46 -11.94
C GLU A 266 14.33 0.41 -11.26
N VAL A 267 14.95 1.57 -11.05
CA VAL A 267 16.06 1.74 -10.11
C VAL A 267 15.50 2.15 -8.76
N ILE A 268 15.89 1.45 -7.69
CA ILE A 268 15.58 1.81 -6.31
C ILE A 268 16.83 2.31 -5.61
N VAL A 269 16.73 3.48 -4.98
CA VAL A 269 17.73 4.01 -4.05
C VAL A 269 17.12 4.13 -2.66
N VAL A 270 17.81 3.60 -1.64
CA VAL A 270 17.39 3.72 -0.23
C VAL A 270 18.35 4.65 0.50
N GLU A 271 17.83 5.73 1.09
CA GLU A 271 18.58 6.66 1.95
C GLU A 271 18.19 6.45 3.42
N MET A 272 19.13 6.62 4.36
CA MET A 272 18.90 6.45 5.79
C MET A 272 19.19 7.73 6.59
N THR A 273 18.23 8.66 6.61
CA THR A 273 18.30 9.94 7.34
C THR A 273 17.45 9.93 8.63
N GLY A 274 17.62 8.92 9.48
CA GLY A 274 16.86 8.74 10.74
C GLY A 274 15.45 8.16 10.56
N THR A 275 14.90 8.27 9.35
CA THR A 275 13.89 7.38 8.76
C THR A 275 14.46 6.84 7.45
N SER A 276 14.15 5.60 7.11
CA SER A 276 14.47 5.05 5.78
C SER A 276 13.58 5.73 4.74
N LEU A 277 14.18 6.30 3.70
CA LEU A 277 13.50 6.89 2.55
C LEU A 277 13.84 6.05 1.32
N GLN A 278 12.86 5.86 0.45
CA GLN A 278 12.99 5.06 -0.77
C GLN A 278 12.62 5.92 -1.97
N TYR A 279 13.50 5.95 -2.96
CA TYR A 279 13.36 6.68 -4.21
C TYR A 279 13.37 5.66 -5.35
N ILE A 280 12.51 5.86 -6.35
CA ILE A 280 12.19 4.89 -7.39
C ILE A 280 12.16 5.63 -8.73
N TYR A 281 12.87 5.11 -9.73
CA TYR A 281 13.04 5.72 -11.04
C TYR A 281 12.78 4.71 -12.15
N ASP A 282 11.90 5.03 -13.09
CA ASP A 282 11.54 4.16 -14.22
C ASP A 282 12.69 4.07 -15.24
N ILE A 283 13.14 2.87 -15.56
CA ILE A 283 14.20 2.59 -16.55
C ILE A 283 13.63 2.63 -17.98
N GLN A 284 12.34 2.38 -18.16
CA GLN A 284 11.71 2.23 -19.48
C GLN A 284 11.11 3.53 -20.03
N ASP A 285 10.96 4.58 -19.21
CA ASP A 285 10.59 5.91 -19.69
C ASP A 285 11.71 6.52 -20.56
N THR A 286 11.62 6.37 -21.89
CA THR A 286 12.60 6.96 -22.81
C THR A 286 12.30 8.41 -23.18
N THR A 287 11.53 9.17 -22.39
CA THR A 287 11.28 10.60 -22.69
C THR A 287 12.52 11.46 -22.47
N GLU A 288 12.58 12.63 -23.13
CA GLU A 288 13.65 13.63 -22.95
C GLU A 288 13.67 14.28 -21.54
N PHE A 289 12.85 13.78 -20.61
CA PHE A 289 12.70 14.26 -19.23
C PHE A 289 12.86 13.17 -18.17
N ASN A 290 13.11 11.90 -18.53
CA ASN A 290 13.45 10.90 -17.53
C ASN A 290 14.81 11.24 -16.90
N GLU A 291 14.78 11.37 -15.58
CA GLU A 291 15.89 11.67 -14.68
C GLU A 291 17.09 10.72 -14.94
N LEU A 292 16.84 9.43 -15.17
CA LEU A 292 17.89 8.44 -15.50
C LEU A 292 18.60 8.67 -16.84
N TYR A 293 18.00 9.44 -17.76
CA TYR A 293 18.48 9.70 -19.13
C TYR A 293 18.91 11.15 -19.39
N VAL A 294 19.08 11.96 -18.34
CA VAL A 294 19.60 13.32 -18.45
C VAL A 294 20.86 13.45 -17.59
N ASP A 295 21.97 13.88 -18.20
CA ASP A 295 23.17 14.29 -17.44
C ASP A 295 22.98 15.69 -16.85
N ILE A 296 23.37 15.84 -15.58
CA ILE A 296 22.99 16.97 -14.75
C ILE A 296 24.23 17.57 -14.08
N GLU A 297 24.61 18.79 -14.50
CA GLU A 297 25.63 19.56 -13.80
C GLU A 297 25.06 20.14 -12.49
N GLN A 298 25.63 19.74 -11.34
CA GLN A 298 25.30 20.27 -10.02
C GLN A 298 25.70 21.75 -9.85
N GLY A 299 24.83 22.64 -10.36
CA GLY A 299 25.00 24.09 -10.32
C GLY A 299 24.93 24.68 -8.92
N GLU A 300 25.70 25.75 -8.69
CA GLU A 300 25.53 26.60 -7.50
C GLU A 300 24.10 27.17 -7.44
N PRO A 301 23.46 27.27 -6.26
CA PRO A 301 22.05 27.63 -6.14
C PRO A 301 21.81 29.10 -6.52
N VAL A 302 21.45 29.35 -7.78
CA VAL A 302 21.04 30.65 -8.28
C VAL A 302 19.60 30.59 -8.81
N SER A 303 18.67 31.06 -7.99
CA SER A 303 17.27 31.35 -8.37
C SER A 303 16.43 30.18 -8.94
N GLY A 304 16.39 29.06 -8.22
CA GLY A 304 15.19 28.21 -8.20
C GLY A 304 15.02 27.19 -9.33
N LEU A 305 16.11 26.78 -9.98
CA LEU A 305 16.16 25.58 -10.83
C LEU A 305 17.45 24.80 -10.51
N THR A 306 17.41 24.02 -9.43
CA THR A 306 18.21 22.79 -9.28
C THR A 306 17.35 21.67 -9.85
N ASN A 307 17.89 20.75 -10.67
CA ASN A 307 17.06 19.63 -11.17
C ASN A 307 17.30 18.28 -10.47
N ALA A 308 18.27 18.19 -9.55
CA ALA A 308 18.39 17.18 -8.48
C ALA A 308 17.16 16.27 -8.30
N ASP A 309 17.30 15.04 -8.79
CA ASP A 309 16.26 13.99 -8.82
C ASP A 309 15.71 13.67 -7.43
N PHE A 310 16.54 13.83 -6.38
CA PHE A 310 16.06 13.93 -5.01
C PHE A 310 16.96 14.75 -4.10
N THR A 311 16.43 15.11 -2.93
CA THR A 311 17.17 15.85 -1.89
C THR A 311 17.04 15.22 -0.52
N GLY A 312 18.19 14.96 0.11
CA GLY A 312 18.33 14.59 1.52
C GLY A 312 18.56 15.82 2.41
N TYR A 313 19.04 15.60 3.65
CA TYR A 313 19.17 16.63 4.70
C TYR A 313 20.18 17.76 4.37
N SER A 314 19.78 18.73 3.54
CA SER A 314 20.65 19.73 2.86
C SER A 314 21.61 19.12 1.82
N GLU A 315 21.20 18.01 1.22
CA GLU A 315 21.98 17.22 0.26
C GLU A 315 21.17 17.08 -1.03
N TYR A 316 21.85 17.08 -2.17
CA TYR A 316 21.27 17.05 -3.50
C TYR A 316 21.89 15.88 -4.25
N TYR A 317 21.07 15.11 -4.95
CA TYR A 317 21.50 13.89 -5.63
C TYR A 317 20.95 13.88 -7.06
N ASP A 318 21.78 13.44 -7.99
CA ASP A 318 21.43 13.15 -9.38
C ASP A 318 21.82 11.69 -9.66
N ILE A 319 20.93 10.91 -10.26
CA ILE A 319 21.03 9.48 -10.52
C ILE A 319 20.85 9.25 -12.03
N PHE A 320 21.83 8.65 -12.68
CA PHE A 320 21.74 8.41 -14.12
C PHE A 320 22.41 7.11 -14.57
N VAL A 321 21.97 6.62 -15.73
CA VAL A 321 22.60 5.50 -16.43
C VAL A 321 23.96 5.93 -16.98
N SER A 322 24.97 5.12 -16.71
CA SER A 322 26.38 5.50 -16.86
C SER A 322 27.27 4.39 -17.39
N ASP A 323 28.45 4.77 -17.88
CA ASP A 323 29.56 3.86 -18.10
C ASP A 323 30.21 3.43 -16.78
N SER A 324 31.09 2.43 -16.84
CA SER A 324 31.79 1.91 -15.65
C SER A 324 32.71 2.92 -14.95
N SER A 325 33.00 4.06 -15.58
CA SER A 325 33.82 5.14 -15.04
C SER A 325 32.98 6.27 -14.42
N GLY A 326 31.65 6.17 -14.47
CA GLY A 326 30.71 7.15 -13.92
C GLY A 326 30.39 8.33 -14.83
N ASN A 327 30.67 8.23 -16.14
CA ASN A 327 30.20 9.23 -17.11
C ASN A 327 28.79 8.84 -17.59
N PHE A 328 27.92 9.81 -17.85
CA PHE A 328 26.60 9.57 -18.43
C PHE A 328 26.68 8.78 -19.75
N ASP A 329 25.91 7.70 -19.84
CA ASP A 329 25.74 6.89 -21.04
C ASP A 329 24.34 6.26 -21.01
N SER A 330 23.43 6.71 -21.86
CA SER A 330 22.06 6.19 -21.90
C SER A 330 21.97 4.72 -22.35
N GLY A 331 23.03 4.14 -22.91
CA GLY A 331 23.16 2.70 -23.18
C GLY A 331 24.01 1.94 -22.13
N GLY A 332 24.33 2.59 -21.01
CA GLY A 332 25.20 2.05 -19.96
C GLY A 332 24.58 0.90 -19.16
N SER A 333 25.45 0.12 -18.50
CA SER A 333 25.06 -1.00 -17.61
C SER A 333 25.19 -0.67 -16.12
N TYR A 334 25.51 0.58 -15.77
CA TYR A 334 25.85 1.03 -14.43
C TYR A 334 24.97 2.20 -14.03
N ILE A 335 24.69 2.33 -12.74
CA ILE A 335 24.06 3.55 -12.19
C ILE A 335 25.13 4.35 -11.46
N THR A 336 25.15 5.66 -11.71
CA THR A 336 25.95 6.62 -10.94
C THR A 336 25.04 7.52 -10.14
N ILE A 337 25.36 7.68 -8.86
CA ILE A 337 24.82 8.73 -8.00
C ILE A 337 25.89 9.83 -7.91
N GLN A 338 25.62 11.00 -8.46
CA GLN A 338 26.36 12.23 -8.13
C GLN A 338 25.65 12.91 -6.96
N ALA A 339 26.41 13.44 -6.01
CA ALA A 339 25.84 13.97 -4.77
C ALA A 339 26.61 15.21 -4.29
N LYS A 340 25.89 16.25 -3.85
CA LYS A 340 26.47 17.46 -3.29
C LYS A 340 25.83 17.85 -1.97
N THR A 341 26.66 18.19 -0.99
CA THR A 341 26.20 18.77 0.26
C THR A 341 26.96 20.05 0.57
N ASN A 342 26.20 21.11 0.88
CA ASN A 342 26.75 22.41 1.30
C ASN A 342 27.03 22.46 2.82
N LEU A 343 26.88 21.33 3.50
CA LEU A 343 27.25 21.17 4.90
C LEU A 343 28.78 21.19 5.07
N ASN A 344 29.22 21.35 6.33
CA ASN A 344 30.63 21.35 6.71
C ASN A 344 30.79 20.64 8.06
N THR A 345 30.59 19.33 8.02
CA THR A 345 30.65 18.40 9.15
C THR A 345 31.93 17.55 9.09
N GLN A 346 32.13 16.64 10.05
CA GLN A 346 33.35 15.82 10.13
C GLN A 346 33.08 14.40 10.61
N ASN A 347 33.96 13.47 10.23
CA ASN A 347 33.88 12.04 10.57
C ASN A 347 32.55 11.43 10.09
N LEU A 348 31.86 10.63 10.91
CA LEU A 348 30.56 10.02 10.59
C LEU A 348 29.39 11.04 10.53
N GLY A 349 29.64 12.34 10.68
CA GLY A 349 28.63 13.37 10.44
C GLY A 349 28.65 13.93 9.02
N VAL A 350 29.57 13.46 8.16
CA VAL A 350 29.59 13.80 6.72
C VAL A 350 28.51 13.04 5.96
N GLY A 351 28.09 13.63 4.85
CA GLY A 351 26.82 13.36 4.19
C GLY A 351 26.78 12.18 3.24
N HIS A 352 25.71 12.14 2.46
CA HIS A 352 25.41 11.20 1.39
C HIS A 352 24.98 9.82 1.92
N ASN A 353 23.85 9.76 2.63
CA ASN A 353 23.46 8.61 3.44
C ASN A 353 22.75 7.47 2.70
N ILE A 354 23.28 7.05 1.55
CA ILE A 354 22.73 5.93 0.76
C ILE A 354 23.05 4.59 1.43
N ASP A 355 22.03 3.76 1.64
CA ASP A 355 22.05 2.47 2.36
C ASP A 355 21.92 1.26 1.43
N SER A 356 21.30 1.42 0.26
CA SER A 356 21.37 0.43 -0.83
C SER A 356 20.94 1.02 -2.17
N ILE A 357 21.32 0.32 -3.24
CA ILE A 357 20.77 0.51 -4.59
C ILE A 357 20.47 -0.85 -5.23
N GLY A 358 19.39 -0.91 -6.00
CA GLY A 358 18.98 -2.13 -6.70
C GLY A 358 18.16 -1.84 -7.94
N LEU A 359 18.04 -2.85 -8.81
CA LEU A 359 17.10 -2.88 -9.93
C LEU A 359 15.88 -3.71 -9.51
N ARG A 360 14.67 -3.22 -9.70
CA ARG A 360 13.42 -3.93 -9.39
C ARG A 360 12.69 -4.37 -10.66
N ASP A 361 12.21 -5.60 -10.64
CA ASP A 361 11.36 -6.20 -11.68
C ASP A 361 9.86 -5.95 -11.40
N SER A 362 8.98 -6.36 -12.31
CA SER A 362 7.52 -6.24 -12.13
C SER A 362 6.97 -7.00 -10.93
N GLU A 363 7.67 -8.05 -10.49
CA GLU A 363 7.31 -8.94 -9.38
C GLU A 363 7.76 -8.37 -8.01
N GLY A 364 8.52 -7.27 -8.02
CA GLY A 364 9.02 -6.61 -6.83
C GLY A 364 10.34 -7.16 -6.28
N ASN A 365 10.97 -8.14 -6.94
CA ASN A 365 12.28 -8.62 -6.55
C ASN A 365 13.35 -7.58 -6.87
N VAL A 366 14.40 -7.50 -6.05
CA VAL A 366 15.45 -6.49 -6.20
C VAL A 366 16.81 -7.14 -6.45
N LEU A 367 17.36 -6.92 -7.64
CA LEU A 367 18.77 -7.20 -7.92
C LEU A 367 19.62 -6.05 -7.38
N HIS A 368 20.18 -6.26 -6.20
CA HIS A 368 21.05 -5.28 -5.55
C HIS A 368 22.40 -5.12 -6.25
N ALA A 369 23.00 -3.93 -6.14
CA ALA A 369 24.37 -3.71 -6.60
C ALA A 369 25.36 -4.66 -5.93
N THR A 370 26.30 -5.18 -6.72
CA THR A 370 27.29 -6.19 -6.32
C THR A 370 28.73 -5.68 -6.36
N GLU A 371 28.99 -4.58 -7.08
CA GLU A 371 30.32 -3.97 -7.18
C GLU A 371 30.25 -2.43 -7.27
N ILE A 372 31.37 -1.78 -6.94
CA ILE A 372 31.61 -0.35 -7.13
C ILE A 372 32.73 -0.20 -8.16
N THR A 373 32.46 0.44 -9.28
CA THR A 373 33.42 0.55 -10.40
C THR A 373 34.16 1.89 -10.41
N ALA A 374 33.52 2.96 -9.93
CA ALA A 374 34.10 4.29 -9.77
C ALA A 374 33.51 5.01 -8.55
N PHE A 375 34.27 5.92 -7.94
CA PHE A 375 33.76 6.80 -6.89
C PHE A 375 34.66 8.04 -6.70
N THR A 376 34.07 9.14 -6.25
CA THR A 376 34.76 10.37 -5.81
C THR A 376 34.30 10.72 -4.41
N LEU A 377 35.26 10.90 -3.48
CA LEU A 377 34.95 11.27 -2.10
C LEU A 377 35.07 12.76 -1.86
N GLY A 378 34.14 13.29 -1.08
CA GLY A 378 34.14 14.67 -0.61
C GLY A 378 35.13 14.91 0.52
N THR A 379 35.00 16.08 1.16
CA THR A 379 35.89 16.52 2.25
C THR A 379 35.35 16.20 3.66
N GLY A 380 36.15 16.36 4.71
CA GLY A 380 35.72 16.18 6.10
C GLY A 380 35.68 14.73 6.62
N LEU A 381 36.00 13.76 5.77
CA LEU A 381 36.19 12.35 6.15
C LEU A 381 37.20 12.22 7.31
N GLY A 382 36.87 11.33 8.26
CA GLY A 382 37.65 11.14 9.49
C GLY A 382 38.48 9.86 9.49
N PRO A 383 39.35 9.65 10.50
CA PRO A 383 40.12 8.41 10.66
C PRO A 383 39.27 7.15 10.87
N LEU A 384 37.95 7.29 11.06
CA LEU A 384 36.99 6.21 11.27
C LEU A 384 36.08 5.95 10.05
N ASN A 385 36.25 6.73 8.96
CA ASN A 385 35.51 6.65 7.71
C ASN A 385 36.32 7.28 6.56
N MET A 386 37.60 6.91 6.46
CA MET A 386 38.56 7.51 5.52
C MET A 386 38.23 7.19 4.04
N ASP A 387 37.46 6.14 3.83
CA ASP A 387 36.95 5.60 2.57
C ASP A 387 35.52 6.08 2.25
N GLY A 388 34.86 6.76 3.20
CA GLY A 388 33.47 7.19 3.07
C GLY A 388 32.44 6.06 3.24
N ARG A 389 32.84 4.87 3.71
CA ARG A 389 31.98 3.68 3.82
C ARG A 389 31.29 3.28 2.50
N GLN A 390 31.92 3.54 1.36
CA GLN A 390 31.35 3.31 0.03
C GLN A 390 30.76 1.90 -0.17
N GLU A 391 31.35 0.85 0.41
CA GLU A 391 30.84 -0.53 0.32
C GLU A 391 29.45 -0.75 0.97
N ALA A 392 28.97 0.19 1.80
CA ALA A 392 27.64 0.14 2.39
C ALA A 392 26.49 0.15 1.36
N ILE A 393 26.72 0.69 0.16
CA ILE A 393 25.69 0.77 -0.89
C ILE A 393 25.35 -0.60 -1.52
N LEU A 394 26.16 -1.63 -1.24
CA LEU A 394 26.10 -2.93 -1.90
C LEU A 394 25.22 -3.93 -1.13
N GLY A 395 24.41 -4.68 -1.88
CA GLY A 395 23.44 -5.61 -1.30
C GLY A 395 22.18 -4.93 -0.75
N PRO A 396 21.38 -5.65 0.06
CA PRO A 396 20.16 -5.12 0.67
C PRO A 396 20.45 -4.12 1.79
N ALA A 397 19.57 -3.12 1.92
CA ALA A 397 19.59 -2.12 2.98
C ALA A 397 19.70 -2.76 4.39
N ASP A 398 20.73 -2.37 5.15
CA ASP A 398 21.03 -2.91 6.49
C ASP A 398 21.09 -1.84 7.60
N GLN A 399 20.73 -0.59 7.27
CA GLN A 399 20.76 0.61 8.12
C GLN A 399 22.19 1.09 8.49
N ILE A 400 23.20 0.72 7.71
CA ILE A 400 24.58 1.19 7.83
C ILE A 400 24.96 2.02 6.59
N PRO A 401 24.45 3.25 6.42
CA PRO A 401 24.62 4.00 5.17
C PRO A 401 26.07 4.43 4.90
N THR A 402 26.30 4.75 3.62
CA THR A 402 27.45 5.50 3.12
C THR A 402 27.57 6.87 3.82
N ALA A 403 28.78 7.43 3.78
CA ALA A 403 29.15 8.70 4.40
C ALA A 403 30.27 9.36 3.58
N MET A 404 29.97 9.73 2.33
CA MET A 404 30.95 9.98 1.28
C MET A 404 31.70 11.32 1.36
N GLY A 405 31.21 12.31 2.13
CA GLY A 405 31.95 13.55 2.42
C GLY A 405 31.09 14.82 2.50
N ASN A 406 31.77 15.98 2.44
CA ASN A 406 31.17 17.30 2.20
C ASN A 406 31.62 17.86 0.85
N GLY A 407 30.80 18.71 0.23
CA GLY A 407 31.02 19.19 -1.14
C GLY A 407 30.48 18.19 -2.15
N ASP A 408 31.14 18.08 -3.28
CA ASP A 408 30.77 17.16 -4.36
C ASP A 408 31.39 15.76 -4.12
N ALA A 409 30.59 14.71 -4.32
CA ALA A 409 30.94 13.30 -4.22
C ALA A 409 30.21 12.50 -5.32
N SER A 410 30.70 11.30 -5.64
CA SER A 410 30.01 10.38 -6.55
C SER A 410 30.30 8.92 -6.27
N ILE A 411 29.40 8.03 -6.67
CA ILE A 411 29.57 6.58 -6.60
C ILE A 411 28.88 5.90 -7.78
N THR A 412 29.57 4.98 -8.44
CA THR A 412 29.10 4.21 -9.60
C THR A 412 29.09 2.74 -9.26
N VAL A 413 27.94 2.09 -9.48
CA VAL A 413 27.67 0.70 -9.07
C VAL A 413 27.34 -0.21 -10.26
N GLY A 414 27.72 -1.48 -10.13
CA GLY A 414 27.42 -2.55 -11.09
C GLY A 414 26.62 -3.71 -10.47
N PHE A 415 25.77 -4.32 -11.29
CA PHE A 415 24.86 -5.41 -10.89
C PHE A 415 25.32 -6.80 -11.39
N CYS A 416 26.33 -6.84 -12.28
CA CYS A 416 26.87 -8.05 -12.87
C CYS A 416 28.32 -8.28 -12.43
N PRO A 417 28.60 -9.17 -11.45
CA PRO A 417 29.97 -9.44 -11.04
C PRO A 417 30.77 -10.07 -12.20
N PRO A 418 32.06 -9.74 -12.39
CA PRO A 418 32.87 -10.30 -13.46
C PRO A 418 33.10 -11.81 -13.26
N GLU A 419 32.91 -12.59 -14.32
CA GLU A 419 33.09 -14.04 -14.28
C GLU A 419 34.49 -14.43 -13.80
N SER A 420 34.55 -15.17 -12.69
CA SER A 420 35.79 -15.73 -12.19
C SER A 420 36.23 -16.88 -13.09
N ASN A 421 37.23 -16.65 -13.93
CA ASN A 421 37.95 -17.69 -14.67
C ASN A 421 38.43 -18.78 -13.70
N SER A 422 37.68 -19.89 -13.64
CA SER A 422 37.92 -21.03 -12.74
C SER A 422 38.25 -22.30 -13.51
N ASP A 423 39.02 -22.16 -14.59
CA ASP A 423 39.69 -23.28 -15.24
C ASP A 423 40.74 -23.88 -14.30
N SER A 424 40.49 -25.11 -13.88
CA SER A 424 41.33 -25.86 -12.95
C SER A 424 42.54 -26.49 -13.65
N ASP A 425 43.75 -26.37 -13.09
CA ASP A 425 44.60 -27.56 -12.91
C ASP A 425 45.74 -27.46 -11.87
N GLU A 426 46.07 -28.64 -11.32
CA GLU A 426 47.24 -29.07 -10.53
C GLU A 426 48.03 -28.10 -9.60
N GLY A 427 47.68 -28.15 -8.31
CA GLY A 427 48.58 -28.67 -7.25
C GLY A 427 49.86 -27.92 -6.81
N GLY A 428 49.81 -27.26 -5.65
CA GLY A 428 51.04 -26.96 -4.87
C GLY A 428 50.93 -25.99 -3.69
N PHE A 429 51.06 -26.51 -2.46
CA PHE A 429 51.57 -25.83 -1.24
C PHE A 429 51.05 -24.42 -0.84
N LEU A 430 50.19 -24.38 0.18
CA LEU A 430 50.20 -23.33 1.23
C LEU A 430 51.47 -23.49 2.11
N PRO A 431 52.07 -22.42 2.69
CA PRO A 431 51.52 -21.81 3.92
C PRO A 431 51.84 -20.32 4.21
N GLY A 432 51.00 -19.67 5.05
CA GLY A 432 51.30 -18.39 5.73
C GLY A 432 50.07 -17.47 5.89
N PHE A 433 49.16 -17.61 6.86
CA PHE A 433 49.26 -17.36 8.32
C PHE A 433 49.73 -15.92 8.69
N SER A 434 49.12 -15.17 9.64
CA SER A 434 47.85 -15.33 10.38
C SER A 434 47.52 -14.06 11.23
N ALA A 435 46.33 -14.07 11.86
CA ALA A 435 45.79 -13.30 13.00
C ALA A 435 46.77 -12.94 14.18
N ILE A 436 46.45 -12.32 15.32
CA ILE A 436 45.34 -12.39 16.33
C ILE A 436 45.50 -11.20 17.34
N SER A 437 44.71 -10.90 18.39
CA SER A 437 43.50 -11.45 19.08
C SER A 437 42.97 -10.45 20.14
N GLY A 438 41.68 -10.49 20.48
CA GLY A 438 41.15 -9.94 21.76
C GLY A 438 39.60 -9.90 21.81
N LEU A 439 38.80 -10.82 22.37
CA LEU A 439 38.94 -11.94 23.35
C LEU A 439 38.41 -11.63 24.77
N ALA A 440 37.17 -12.08 25.04
CA ALA A 440 36.64 -12.56 26.33
C ALA A 440 35.33 -13.33 26.03
N ALA A 441 35.16 -14.66 26.15
CA ALA A 441 35.56 -15.69 27.11
C ALA A 441 34.58 -15.91 28.28
N LEU A 442 33.71 -16.95 28.15
CA LEU A 442 33.05 -17.81 29.16
C LEU A 442 31.78 -18.42 28.53
N GLY A 443 31.47 -19.70 28.60
CA GLY A 443 32.19 -20.88 29.08
C GLY A 443 31.41 -22.16 28.70
N ALA A 444 32.10 -23.27 28.42
CA ALA A 444 31.49 -24.46 27.84
C ALA A 444 30.76 -25.37 28.84
N ALA A 445 29.69 -26.04 28.40
CA ALA A 445 29.32 -27.38 28.86
C ALA A 445 28.42 -28.11 27.84
N MET A 446 28.97 -29.10 27.14
CA MET A 446 28.21 -30.04 26.31
C MET A 446 27.81 -31.25 27.16
N LEU A 447 26.52 -31.61 27.22
CA LEU A 447 26.08 -32.81 27.95
C LEU A 447 24.81 -33.44 27.33
N ILE A 448 25.06 -34.47 26.51
CA ILE A 448 24.34 -35.75 26.41
C ILE A 448 22.79 -35.69 26.53
N GLY A 449 22.09 -35.92 25.42
CA GLY A 449 20.63 -35.89 25.37
C GLY A 449 19.90 -37.22 25.69
N ARG A 450 18.57 -37.20 25.56
CA ARG A 450 17.71 -38.39 25.40
C ARG A 450 16.35 -38.03 24.79
N ARG A 451 15.74 -38.99 24.08
CA ARG A 451 14.38 -38.88 23.49
C ARG A 451 13.29 -39.31 24.48
N ARG A 452 12.16 -38.59 24.45
CA ARG A 452 10.72 -38.97 24.63
C ARG A 452 10.24 -39.93 25.75
N SER A 453 8.93 -39.79 26.01
CA SER A 453 8.04 -40.50 26.95
C SER A 453 8.31 -40.22 28.45
N GLU A 454 7.30 -40.01 29.28
CA GLU A 454 5.82 -40.04 29.07
C GLU A 454 5.17 -38.66 29.13
#